data_AF-R7TY25-F1
#
_entry.id   AF-R7TY25-F1
#
_cell.length_a   1.000
_cell.length_b   1.000
_cell.length_c   1.000
_cell.angle_alpha   90.00
_cell.angle_beta   90.00
_cell.angle_gamma   90.00
#
_symmetry.space_group_name_H-M   'P 1'
#
loop_
_entity.id
_entity.type
_entity.pdbx_description
1 polymer ?
#
loop_
_entity_poly.entity_id
_entity_poly.type
_entity_poly.pdbx_seq_one_letter_code
_entity_poly.pdbx_strand_id
1 'polypeptide(L)'
;MWERVTVVHINSTCKNAADKIRQSIRRFAAVYQPPATILLISGDVNFASDLSDLRFRHHYHVILLHPKTTAEALIVCAHEHHCFEEISDHRPQRTGWGISDRACSREFPSREIGIFKFSHFPGRRSGNSGKMDT
;
A
#
# COMPACT_ATOMS: atom_id res chain seq x y z
N MET A 1 9.83 19.81 -14.61
CA MET A 1 10.62 19.34 -13.45
C MET A 1 10.08 17.97 -13.11
N TRP A 2 10.90 16.92 -13.13
CA TRP A 2 10.41 15.54 -12.95
C TRP A 2 10.16 15.29 -11.47
N GLU A 3 8.95 14.87 -11.11
CA GLU A 3 8.56 14.51 -9.75
C GLU A 3 9.23 13.20 -9.33
N ARG A 4 9.66 13.08 -8.07
CA ARG A 4 10.36 11.89 -7.59
C ARG A 4 9.33 10.91 -7.01
N VAL A 5 9.40 9.66 -7.47
CA VAL A 5 8.62 8.56 -6.92
C VAL A 5 9.56 7.64 -6.17
N THR A 6 9.30 7.41 -4.88
CA THR A 6 10.09 6.49 -4.06
C THR A 6 9.32 5.18 -3.92
N VAL A 7 9.82 4.10 -4.53
CA VAL A 7 9.20 2.76 -4.42
C VAL A 7 10.03 1.89 -3.48
N VAL A 8 9.41 1.41 -2.41
CA VAL A 8 10.02 0.52 -1.42
C VAL A 8 9.22 -0.79 -1.40
N HIS A 9 9.88 -1.88 -1.76
CA HIS A 9 9.32 -3.23 -1.66
C HIS A 9 10.07 -4.04 -0.61
N ILE A 10 9.33 -4.66 0.31
CA ILE A 10 9.90 -5.50 1.36
C ILE A 10 9.17 -6.85 1.40
N ASN A 11 9.96 -7.93 1.39
CA ASN A 11 9.48 -9.31 1.46
C ASN A 11 9.21 -9.74 2.92
N SER A 12 8.07 -10.38 3.18
CA SER A 12 7.68 -10.82 4.54
C SER A 12 8.50 -11.99 5.10
N THR A 13 9.33 -12.63 4.29
CA THR A 13 10.20 -13.75 4.71
C THR A 13 11.28 -13.34 5.72
N CYS A 14 11.53 -12.04 5.90
CA CYS A 14 12.40 -11.52 6.95
C CYS A 14 11.59 -11.32 8.24
N LYS A 15 12.06 -11.89 9.36
CA LYS A 15 11.39 -11.84 10.68
C LYS A 15 11.01 -10.41 11.16
N ASN A 16 11.64 -9.37 10.60
CA ASN A 16 11.42 -7.95 10.93
C ASN A 16 11.01 -7.11 9.70
N ALA A 17 10.35 -7.70 8.71
CA ALA A 17 9.95 -7.01 7.49
C ALA A 17 9.03 -5.81 7.75
N ALA A 18 8.15 -5.90 8.76
CA ALA A 18 7.28 -4.80 9.17
C ALA A 18 8.08 -3.58 9.67
N ASP A 19 9.11 -3.81 10.50
CA ASP A 19 9.95 -2.73 11.03
C ASP A 19 10.77 -2.03 9.94
N LYS A 20 11.16 -2.76 8.89
CA LYS A 20 11.84 -2.17 7.73
C LYS A 20 10.94 -1.24 6.94
N ILE A 21 9.65 -1.58 6.78
CA ILE A 21 8.67 -0.68 6.17
C ILE A 21 8.46 0.53 7.05
N ARG A 22 8.23 0.34 8.35
CA ARG A 22 8.09 1.45 9.30
C ARG A 22 9.28 2.40 9.24
N GLN A 23 10.49 1.87 9.25
CA GLN A 23 11.71 2.68 9.14
C GLN A 23 11.76 3.45 7.82
N SER A 24 11.35 2.82 6.71
CA SER A 24 11.34 3.46 5.39
C SER A 24 10.29 4.57 5.31
N ILE A 25 9.10 4.33 5.85
CA ILE A 25 8.03 5.33 5.98
C ILE A 25 8.50 6.51 6.84
N ARG A 26 9.09 6.24 8.01
CA ARG A 26 9.63 7.28 8.90
C ARG A 26 10.74 8.08 8.23
N ARG A 27 11.61 7.40 7.47
CA ARG A 27 12.67 8.09 6.71
C ARG A 27 12.08 8.97 5.62
N PHE A 28 11.07 8.50 4.90
CA PHE A 28 10.34 9.32 3.94
C PHE A 28 9.70 10.53 4.63
N ALA A 29 9.03 10.31 5.77
CA ALA A 29 8.41 11.36 6.56
C ALA A 29 9.40 12.40 7.11
N ALA A 30 10.66 12.01 7.34
CA ALA A 30 11.73 12.89 7.77
C ALA A 30 12.38 13.67 6.63
N VAL A 31 12.39 13.10 5.41
CA VAL A 31 13.01 13.72 4.23
C VAL A 31 12.06 14.69 3.54
N TYR A 32 10.78 14.34 3.45
CA TYR A 32 9.80 15.11 2.70
C TYR A 32 8.90 15.90 3.65
N GLN A 33 8.57 17.14 3.31
CA GLN A 33 7.59 17.93 4.06
C GLN A 33 6.24 17.90 3.32
N PRO A 34 5.12 18.12 4.03
CA PRO A 34 3.81 18.18 3.40
C PRO A 34 3.75 19.31 2.35
N PRO A 35 2.99 19.14 1.26
CA PRO A 35 2.10 18.04 0.92
C PRO A 35 2.83 16.83 0.28
N ALA A 36 2.68 15.65 0.89
CA ALA A 36 3.21 14.39 0.37
C ALA A 36 2.16 13.28 0.45
N THR A 37 2.24 12.32 -0.48
CA THR A 37 1.31 11.18 -0.55
C THR A 37 2.05 9.87 -0.29
N ILE A 38 1.45 9.00 0.52
CA ILE A 38 1.95 7.65 0.78
C ILE A 38 0.91 6.63 0.33
N LEU A 39 1.34 5.68 -0.51
CA LEU A 39 0.58 4.50 -0.89
C LEU A 39 1.16 3.29 -0.16
N LEU A 40 0.44 2.76 0.84
CA LEU A 40 0.80 1.52 1.52
C LEU A 40 0.01 0.36 0.93
N ILE A 41 0.70 -0.68 0.46
CA ILE A 41 0.10 -1.94 0.04
C ILE A 41 0.32 -2.94 1.17
N SER A 42 -0.68 -3.13 2.04
CA SER A 42 -0.62 -4.02 3.19
C SER A 42 -2.02 -4.31 3.75
N GLY A 43 -2.19 -5.48 4.36
CA GLY A 43 -3.39 -5.84 5.13
C GLY A 43 -3.14 -5.99 6.64
N ASP A 44 -1.94 -5.62 7.12
CA ASP A 44 -1.53 -5.83 8.50
C ASP A 44 -1.94 -4.66 9.40
N VAL A 45 -2.76 -4.94 10.42
CA VAL A 45 -3.28 -3.95 11.38
C VAL A 45 -2.17 -3.27 12.20
N ASN A 46 -0.98 -3.88 12.30
CA ASN A 46 0.16 -3.30 12.99
C ASN A 46 0.59 -1.92 12.44
N PHE A 47 0.23 -1.62 11.18
CA PHE A 47 0.52 -0.32 10.56
C PHE A 47 -0.50 0.78 10.90
N ALA A 48 -1.61 0.48 11.58
CA ALA A 48 -2.68 1.45 11.86
C ALA A 48 -2.17 2.66 12.67
N SER A 49 -1.28 2.42 13.63
CA SER A 49 -0.63 3.50 14.40
C SER A 49 0.26 4.37 13.51
N ASP A 50 1.09 3.77 12.66
CA ASP A 50 1.96 4.50 11.74
C ASP A 50 1.15 5.31 10.72
N LEU A 51 0.05 4.76 10.17
CA LEU A 51 -0.83 5.49 9.24
C LEU A 51 -1.51 6.68 9.93
N SER A 52 -1.95 6.51 11.18
CA SER A 52 -2.54 7.59 11.98
C SER A 52 -1.53 8.70 12.21
N ASP A 53 -0.28 8.38 12.54
CA ASP A 53 0.79 9.38 12.69
C ASP A 53 1.05 10.13 11.38
N LEU A 54 1.10 9.43 10.25
CA LEU A 54 1.29 10.07 8.94
C LEU A 54 0.17 11.05 8.61
N ARG A 55 -1.07 10.68 8.91
CA ARG A 55 -2.26 11.49 8.67
C ARG A 55 -2.34 12.70 9.61
N PHE A 56 -2.26 12.47 10.91
CA PHE A 56 -2.55 13.51 11.91
C PHE A 56 -1.33 14.34 12.31
N ARG A 57 -0.14 13.72 12.40
CA ARG A 57 1.09 14.41 12.79
C ARG A 57 1.86 14.95 11.59
N HIS A 58 1.91 14.19 10.49
CA HIS A 58 2.64 14.62 9.29
C HIS A 58 1.74 15.25 8.23
N HIS A 59 0.41 15.29 8.37
CA HIS A 59 -0.49 15.87 7.36
C HIS A 59 -0.29 15.30 5.95
N TYR A 60 0.08 14.02 5.85
CA TYR A 60 0.25 13.34 4.57
C TYR A 60 -1.08 12.78 4.08
N HIS A 61 -1.20 12.71 2.75
CA HIS A 61 -2.29 11.96 2.13
C HIS A 61 -1.95 10.47 2.17
N VAL A 62 -2.81 9.66 2.77
CA VAL A 62 -2.54 8.23 3.04
C VAL A 62 -3.52 7.39 2.24
N ILE A 63 -3.00 6.62 1.29
CA ILE A 63 -3.75 5.68 0.46
C ILE A 63 -3.36 4.26 0.87
N LEU A 64 -4.35 3.42 1.19
CA LEU A 64 -4.15 2.04 1.62
C LEU A 64 -4.69 1.06 0.57
N LEU A 65 -3.83 0.25 -0.02
CA LEU A 65 -4.22 -0.88 -0.86
C LEU A 65 -4.17 -2.17 -0.05
N HIS A 66 -5.30 -2.86 0.09
CA HIS A 66 -5.43 -3.95 1.05
C HIS A 66 -6.19 -5.17 0.48
N PRO A 67 -6.01 -6.39 1.04
CA PRO A 67 -6.86 -7.55 0.73
C PRO A 67 -8.26 -7.41 1.34
N LYS A 68 -9.25 -8.20 0.88
CA LYS A 68 -10.60 -8.17 1.47
C LYS A 68 -10.62 -8.51 2.97
N THR A 69 -9.65 -9.31 3.43
CA THR A 69 -9.55 -9.77 4.82
C THR A 69 -8.86 -8.76 5.75
N THR A 70 -8.92 -7.47 5.46
CA THR A 70 -8.21 -6.43 6.22
C THR A 70 -9.05 -5.94 7.39
N ALA A 71 -8.42 -5.66 8.53
CA ALA A 71 -9.12 -5.13 9.69
C ALA A 71 -9.60 -3.68 9.45
N GLU A 72 -10.86 -3.41 9.80
CA GLU A 72 -11.48 -2.07 9.72
C GLU A 72 -10.66 -0.99 10.45
N ALA A 73 -10.02 -1.35 11.56
CA ALA A 73 -9.16 -0.43 12.31
C ALA A 73 -8.02 0.15 11.46
N LEU A 74 -7.48 -0.61 10.49
CA LEU A 74 -6.45 -0.12 9.58
C LEU A 74 -7.04 0.79 8.50
N ILE A 75 -8.23 0.47 8.01
CA ILE A 75 -8.94 1.20 6.96
C ILE A 75 -9.29 2.62 7.43
N VAL A 76 -9.83 2.75 8.65
CA VAL A 76 -10.22 4.05 9.24
C VAL A 76 -9.04 5.02 9.39
N CYS A 77 -7.83 4.50 9.55
CA CYS A 77 -6.62 5.31 9.66
C CYS A 77 -6.17 5.92 8.31
N ALA A 78 -6.59 5.36 7.18
CA ALA A 78 -6.26 5.87 5.85
C ALA A 78 -7.22 7.00 5.40
N HIS A 79 -6.76 7.85 4.48
CA HIS A 79 -7.64 8.82 3.81
C HIS A 79 -8.45 8.15 2.71
N GLU A 80 -7.79 7.29 1.95
CA GLU A 80 -8.38 6.50 0.87
C GLU A 80 -7.94 5.05 1.03
N HIS A 81 -8.82 4.12 0.70
CA HIS A 81 -8.49 2.70 0.71
C HIS A 81 -9.13 1.97 -0.47
N HIS A 82 -8.43 0.95 -0.97
CA HIS A 82 -8.88 0.15 -2.10
C HIS A 82 -8.58 -1.31 -1.88
N CYS A 83 -9.50 -2.18 -2.28
CA CYS A 83 -9.26 -3.60 -2.29
C CYS A 83 -8.45 -4.02 -3.53
N PHE A 84 -7.32 -4.71 -3.35
CA PHE A 84 -6.52 -5.15 -4.50
C PHE A 84 -7.26 -6.14 -5.40
N GLU A 85 -8.19 -6.94 -4.83
CA GLU A 85 -8.96 -7.93 -5.58
C GLU A 85 -9.92 -7.25 -6.57
N GLU A 86 -10.54 -6.14 -6.17
CA GLU A 86 -11.41 -5.34 -7.04
C GLU A 86 -10.63 -4.66 -8.17
N ILE A 87 -9.38 -4.28 -7.91
CA ILE A 87 -8.49 -3.69 -8.93
C ILE A 87 -7.95 -4.76 -9.89
N SER A 88 -7.75 -5.99 -9.40
CA SER A 88 -7.17 -7.09 -10.21
C SER A 88 -8.15 -7.61 -11.27
N ASP A 89 -9.46 -7.52 -11.02
CA ASP A 89 -10.48 -7.83 -12.03
C ASP A 89 -10.55 -6.77 -13.14
N HIS A 90 -10.06 -5.55 -12.87
CA HIS A 90 -9.83 -4.53 -13.89
C HIS A 90 -8.45 -4.71 -14.54
N ARG A 91 -8.27 -5.86 -15.20
CA ARG A 91 -7.07 -6.12 -15.99
C ARG A 91 -6.99 -5.03 -17.07
N PRO A 92 -5.90 -4.23 -17.16
CA PRO A 92 -5.70 -3.43 -18.35
C PRO A 92 -5.55 -4.44 -19.49
N GLN A 93 -6.56 -4.50 -20.38
CA GLN A 93 -6.29 -5.05 -21.69
C GLN A 93 -5.11 -4.23 -22.22
N ARG A 94 -4.10 -4.89 -22.78
CA ARG A 94 -2.95 -4.20 -23.42
C ARG A 94 -3.39 -3.47 -24.70
N THR A 95 -4.62 -2.98 -24.75
CA THR A 95 -5.13 -2.06 -25.74
C THR A 95 -4.57 -0.69 -25.37
N GLY A 96 -3.83 -0.10 -26.30
CA GLY A 96 -3.13 1.17 -26.12
C GLY A 96 -3.99 2.20 -25.40
N TRP A 97 -3.33 3.03 -24.59
CA TRP A 97 -3.92 4.14 -23.86
C TRP A 97 -4.85 4.99 -24.74
N GLY A 98 -6.11 4.60 -24.81
CA GLY A 98 -7.23 5.49 -25.05
C GLY A 98 -7.54 6.11 -23.70
N ILE A 99 -6.76 7.13 -23.32
CA ILE A 99 -7.12 8.00 -22.19
C ILE A 99 -8.46 8.64 -22.58
N SER A 100 -9.55 8.11 -22.05
CA SER A 100 -10.79 8.88 -21.98
C SER A 100 -10.57 9.89 -20.85
N ASP A 101 -10.29 11.13 -21.25
CA ASP A 101 -9.96 12.34 -20.46
C ASP A 101 -11.02 12.76 -19.42
N ARG A 102 -11.83 11.85 -18.87
CA ARG A 102 -12.94 12.21 -17.96
C ARG A 102 -12.88 11.59 -16.57
N ALA A 103 -11.90 10.74 -16.28
CA ALA A 103 -11.62 10.34 -14.91
C ALA A 103 -10.36 11.02 -14.39
N CYS A 104 -10.59 12.06 -13.59
CA CYS A 104 -9.68 12.49 -12.53
C CYS A 104 -8.47 13.35 -12.95
N SER A 105 -8.74 14.55 -13.47
CA SER A 105 -7.94 15.73 -13.10
C SER A 105 -8.20 16.07 -11.63
N ARG A 106 -7.84 15.16 -10.71
CA ARG A 106 -7.43 15.63 -9.38
C ARG A 106 -5.99 16.02 -9.58
N GLU A 107 -5.72 17.31 -9.68
CA GLU A 107 -4.37 17.81 -9.41
C GLU A 107 -4.01 17.28 -8.03
N PHE A 108 -3.21 16.21 -7.99
CA PHE A 108 -2.67 15.74 -6.72
C PHE A 108 -1.72 16.85 -6.27
N PRO A 109 -2.01 17.56 -5.18
CA PRO A 109 -1.20 18.70 -4.76
C PRO A 109 0.20 18.28 -4.26
N SER A 110 0.42 16.96 -4.11
CA SER A 110 1.64 16.37 -3.59
C SER A 110 2.71 16.26 -4.68
N ARG A 111 3.85 16.90 -4.44
CA ARG A 111 5.02 16.86 -5.33
C ARG A 111 5.82 15.55 -5.24
N GLU A 112 5.50 14.71 -4.26
CA GLU A 112 6.26 13.52 -3.88
C GLU A 112 5.31 12.37 -3.49
N ILE A 113 5.59 11.17 -4.02
CA ILE A 113 4.80 9.96 -3.77
C ILE A 113 5.72 8.83 -3.27
N GLY A 114 5.42 8.31 -2.08
CA GLY A 114 6.06 7.12 -1.51
C GLY A 114 5.19 5.89 -1.66
N ILE A 115 5.63 4.89 -2.42
CA ILE A 115 4.93 3.61 -2.59
C ILE A 115 5.62 2.55 -1.74
N PHE A 116 4.93 2.00 -0.75
CA PHE A 116 5.44 0.99 0.16
C PHE A 116 4.65 -0.29 0.00
N LYS A 117 5.30 -1.36 -0.48
CA LYS A 117 4.66 -2.66 -0.64
C LYS A 117 5.13 -3.64 0.42
N PHE A 118 4.20 -4.05 1.29
CA PHE A 118 4.37 -5.17 2.21
C PHE A 118 3.77 -6.42 1.59
N SER A 119 4.60 -7.44 1.42
CA SER A 119 4.15 -8.73 0.86
C SER A 119 3.97 -9.75 1.97
N HIS A 120 3.03 -9.53 2.89
CA HIS A 120 2.49 -10.62 3.70
C HIS A 120 1.11 -11.00 3.14
N PHE A 121 1.12 -11.83 2.10
CA PHE A 121 -0.07 -12.60 1.77
C PHE A 121 -0.02 -13.83 2.68
N PRO A 122 -0.95 -14.02 3.62
CA PRO A 122 -1.15 -15.34 4.20
C PRO A 122 -1.51 -16.25 3.04
N GLY A 123 -0.51 -16.96 2.52
CA GLY A 123 -0.68 -17.94 1.47
C GLY A 123 -1.77 -18.88 1.94
N ARG A 124 -2.80 -19.05 1.10
CA ARG A 124 -3.66 -20.23 1.15
C ARG A 124 -2.76 -21.42 1.48
N ARG A 125 -3.00 -22.08 2.62
CA ARG A 125 -2.44 -23.41 2.83
C ARG A 125 -2.97 -24.24 1.68
N SER A 126 -2.12 -24.53 0.71
CA SER A 126 -2.30 -25.66 -0.17
C SER A 126 -2.41 -26.86 0.78
N GLY A 127 -3.62 -27.41 0.89
CA GLY A 127 -3.84 -28.68 1.57
C GLY A 127 -2.99 -29.71 0.86
N ASN A 128 -1.92 -30.13 1.53
CA ASN A 128 -1.06 -31.18 1.05
C ASN A 128 -1.85 -32.49 1.07
N SER A 129 -2.35 -32.93 -0.08
CA SER A 129 -2.82 -34.30 -0.26
C SER A 129 -1.58 -35.21 -0.40
N GLY A 130 -1.01 -35.62 0.73
CA GLY A 130 -0.11 -36.77 0.85
C GLY A 130 -0.85 -37.83 1.67
N LYS A 131 -1.42 -38.84 1.01
CA LYS A 131 -0.83 -40.18 0.80
C LYS A 131 -0.69 -41.01 2.09
N MET A 132 -1.52 -42.05 2.12
CA MET A 132 -1.09 -43.46 2.22
C MET A 132 -0.70 -43.95 3.61
N ASP A 133 -1.70 -44.48 4.31
CA ASP A 133 -1.49 -45.38 5.44
C ASP A 133 -2.12 -46.75 5.09
N THR A 134 -1.20 -47.71 4.94
CA THR A 134 -1.24 -49.19 5.03
C THR A 134 -2.55 -49.94 4.88
#